data_AF-A0A8X6MD94-F1
#
_entry.id   AF-A0A8X6MD94-F1
#
_cell.length_a   1.000
_cell.length_b   1.000
_cell.length_c   1.000
_cell.angle_alpha   90.00
_cell.angle_beta   90.00
_cell.angle_gamma   90.00
#
_symmetry.space_group_name_H-M   'P 1'
#
loop_
_entity.id
_entity.type
_entity.pdbx_description
1 polymer ?
#
loop_
_entity_poly.entity_id
_entity_poly.type
_entity_poly.pdbx_seq_one_letter_code
_entity_poly.pdbx_strand_id
1 'polypeptide(L)'
;MCGKNKGLVAFVSKAVENDGGSKPLVLHCIIHQQSLCGKCLDMSEVLKPVISVVNFIRSTGLNHRQFREFIEELEKMTYHIILPYAGLVAEKSLSAFLNFEQRSKFF
;
A
#
# COMPACT_ATOMS: atom_id res chain seq x y z
N MET A 1 -1.49 15.86 -10.48
CA MET A 1 -2.95 15.83 -10.70
C MET A 1 -3.33 17.01 -11.59
N CYS A 2 -4.08 16.80 -12.66
CA CYS A 2 -4.70 17.92 -13.37
C CYS A 2 -5.97 18.33 -12.60
N GLY A 3 -6.24 19.64 -12.48
CA GLY A 3 -7.42 20.14 -11.77
C GLY A 3 -8.74 19.69 -12.41
N LYS A 4 -9.86 19.87 -11.70
CA LYS A 4 -11.22 19.41 -12.06
C LYS A 4 -11.66 19.72 -13.50
N ASN A 5 -11.12 20.79 -14.10
CA ASN A 5 -11.49 21.28 -15.43
C ASN A 5 -10.39 21.04 -16.49
N LYS A 6 -9.37 20.23 -16.20
CA LYS A 6 -8.23 20.01 -17.10
C LYS A 6 -7.82 18.53 -17.13
N GLY A 7 -7.30 18.08 -18.27
CA GLY A 7 -6.76 16.74 -18.46
C GLY A 7 -7.79 15.72 -18.95
N LEU A 8 -7.32 14.48 -19.16
CA LEU A 8 -8.08 13.40 -19.81
C LEU A 8 -9.45 13.15 -19.19
N VAL A 9 -9.52 13.06 -17.86
CA VAL A 9 -10.78 12.82 -17.14
C VAL A 9 -11.80 13.93 -17.44
N ALA A 10 -11.38 15.20 -17.40
CA ALA A 10 -12.27 16.33 -17.66
C ALA A 10 -12.78 16.33 -19.12
N PHE A 11 -11.92 15.98 -20.09
CA PHE A 11 -12.32 15.88 -21.49
C PHE A 11 -13.31 14.74 -21.73
N VAL A 12 -13.05 13.56 -21.14
CA VAL A 12 -13.94 12.40 -21.26
C VAL A 12 -15.29 12.68 -20.59
N SER A 13 -15.31 13.25 -19.39
CA SER A 13 -16.57 13.63 -18.73
C SER A 13 -17.39 14.60 -19.56
N LYS A 14 -16.75 15.63 -20.15
CA LYS A 14 -17.44 16.61 -20.99
C LYS A 14 -17.98 16.01 -22.29
N ALA A 15 -17.23 15.12 -22.92
CA ALA A 15 -17.70 14.42 -24.12
C ALA A 15 -18.94 13.56 -23.81
N VAL A 16 -18.92 12.81 -22.70
CA VAL A 16 -20.05 11.97 -22.29
C VAL A 16 -21.28 12.79 -21.92
N GLU A 17 -21.11 13.93 -21.23
CA GLU A 17 -22.21 14.85 -20.91
C GLU A 17 -22.83 15.46 -22.19
N ASN A 18 -22.01 15.81 -23.19
CA ASN A 18 -22.49 16.34 -24.47
C ASN A 18 -23.29 15.31 -25.29
N ASP A 19 -22.96 14.02 -25.16
CA ASP A 19 -23.66 12.92 -25.83
C ASP A 19 -24.92 12.45 -25.07
N GLY A 20 -25.33 13.18 -24.02
CA GLY A 20 -26.50 12.84 -23.19
C GLY A 20 -26.28 11.67 -22.24
N GLY A 21 -25.02 11.24 -22.07
CA GLY A 21 -24.63 10.18 -21.15
C GLY A 21 -24.57 10.65 -19.69
N SER A 22 -24.62 9.70 -18.77
CA SER A 22 -24.43 9.97 -17.35
C SER A 22 -22.94 10.21 -17.02
N LYS A 23 -22.69 10.98 -15.96
CA LYS A 23 -21.33 11.35 -15.55
C LYS A 23 -20.47 10.09 -15.33
N PRO A 24 -19.29 9.99 -15.98
CA PRO A 24 -18.42 8.83 -15.84
C PRO A 24 -17.92 8.63 -14.41
N LEU A 25 -17.86 7.37 -13.98
CA LEU A 25 -17.20 7.00 -12.72
C LEU A 25 -15.68 7.16 -12.89
N VAL A 26 -15.08 8.03 -12.08
CA VAL A 26 -13.63 8.24 -12.08
C VAL A 26 -13.02 7.39 -10.98
N LEU A 27 -12.42 6.28 -11.38
CA LEU A 27 -11.64 5.43 -10.48
C LEU A 27 -10.16 5.79 -10.62
N HIS A 28 -9.53 6.05 -9.48
CA HIS A 28 -8.08 6.10 -9.40
C HIS A 28 -7.55 4.67 -9.25
N CYS A 29 -6.42 4.36 -9.87
CA CYS A 29 -5.76 3.08 -9.55
C CYS A 29 -5.36 3.06 -8.07
N ILE A 30 -5.33 1.87 -7.48
CA ILE A 30 -5.06 1.68 -6.05
C ILE A 30 -3.76 2.36 -5.59
N ILE A 31 -2.74 2.42 -6.46
CA ILE A 31 -1.47 3.09 -6.21
C ILE A 31 -1.66 4.61 -6.05
N HIS A 32 -2.48 5.22 -6.91
CA HIS A 32 -2.80 6.64 -6.79
C HIS A 32 -3.66 6.93 -5.56
N GLN A 33 -4.62 6.07 -5.23
CA GLN A 33 -5.43 6.20 -4.02
C GLN A 33 -4.56 6.14 -2.76
N GLN A 34 -3.64 5.16 -2.68
CA GLN A 34 -2.70 5.05 -1.56
C GLN A 34 -1.86 6.32 -1.41
N SER A 35 -1.32 6.87 -2.50
CA SER A 35 -0.56 8.12 -2.47
C SER A 35 -1.40 9.32 -2.03
N LEU A 36 -2.68 9.36 -2.40
CA LEU A 36 -3.60 10.43 -2.00
C LEU A 36 -4.01 10.29 -0.52
N CYS A 37 -4.33 9.08 -0.07
CA CYS A 37 -4.66 8.78 1.33
C CYS A 37 -3.51 9.16 2.26
N GLY A 38 -2.25 8.87 1.90
CA GLY A 38 -1.09 9.26 2.70
C GLY A 38 -0.88 10.78 2.82
N LYS A 39 -1.54 11.59 1.97
CA LYS A 39 -1.52 13.07 2.07
C LYS A 39 -2.71 13.63 2.84
N CYS A 40 -3.82 12.90 2.91
CA CYS A 40 -5.06 13.35 3.52
C CYS A 40 -5.27 12.79 4.92
N LEU A 41 -4.69 11.63 5.22
CA LEU A 41 -4.78 10.97 6.52
C LEU A 41 -3.48 11.21 7.28
N ASP A 42 -3.58 11.81 8.45
CA ASP A 42 -2.46 11.85 9.38
C ASP A 42 -2.30 10.46 10.02
N MET A 43 -1.36 9.69 9.49
CA MET A 43 -1.01 8.37 9.99
C MET A 43 0.20 8.42 10.92
N SER A 44 0.66 9.60 11.34
CA SER A 44 1.90 9.77 12.11
C SER A 44 1.88 8.96 13.39
N GLU A 45 0.77 8.97 14.15
CA GLU A 45 0.65 8.20 15.39
C GLU A 45 0.67 6.68 15.18
N VAL A 46 0.22 6.20 14.02
CA VAL A 46 0.26 4.77 13.67
C VAL A 46 1.65 4.39 13.13
N LEU A 47 2.26 5.25 12.32
CA LEU A 47 3.54 4.97 11.68
C LEU A 47 4.72 5.12 12.62
N LYS A 48 4.68 6.05 13.59
CA LYS A 48 5.74 6.24 14.61
C LYS A 48 6.15 4.93 15.30
N PRO A 49 5.22 4.16 15.93
CA PRO A 49 5.60 2.91 16.57
C PRO A 49 6.07 1.86 15.56
N VAL A 50 5.47 1.79 14.37
CA VAL A 50 5.89 0.86 13.30
C VAL A 50 7.33 1.13 12.88
N ILE A 51 7.67 2.39 12.62
CA ILE A 51 9.02 2.83 12.25
C ILE A 51 10.00 2.51 13.38
N SER A 52 9.64 2.76 14.63
CA SER A 52 10.48 2.43 15.79
C SER A 52 10.80 0.94 15.86
N VAL A 53 9.80 0.08 15.64
CA VAL A 53 9.97 -1.39 15.66
C VAL A 53 10.85 -1.84 14.49
N VAL A 54 10.61 -1.34 13.28
CA VAL A 54 11.43 -1.66 12.11
C VAL A 54 12.88 -1.23 12.32
N ASN A 55 13.11 -0.03 12.85
CA ASN A 55 14.46 0.45 13.18
C ASN A 55 15.13 -0.43 14.24
N PHE A 56 14.40 -0.88 15.27
CA PHE A 56 14.92 -1.81 16.26
C PHE A 56 15.33 -3.16 15.63
N ILE A 57 14.49 -3.72 14.77
CA ILE A 57 14.79 -4.98 14.04
C ILE A 57 16.06 -4.82 13.20
N ARG A 58 16.22 -3.67 12.54
CA ARG A 58 17.37 -3.38 11.65
C ARG A 58 18.63 -2.96 12.40
N SER A 59 18.52 -2.53 13.65
CA SER A 59 19.64 -1.98 14.42
C SER A 59 20.80 -2.97 14.62
N THR A 60 20.52 -4.27 14.60
CA THR A 60 21.54 -5.31 14.73
C THR A 60 21.27 -6.51 13.82
N GLY A 61 22.34 -7.21 13.43
CA GLY A 61 22.23 -8.44 12.63
C GLY A 61 21.52 -9.58 13.38
N LEU A 62 21.64 -9.63 14.72
CA LEU A 62 20.95 -10.61 15.55
C LEU A 62 19.44 -10.38 15.55
N ASN A 63 18.99 -9.14 15.81
CA ASN A 63 17.56 -8.79 15.78
C ASN A 63 16.94 -9.13 14.43
N HIS A 64 17.65 -8.82 13.34
CA HIS A 64 17.17 -9.13 12.00
C HIS A 64 17.01 -10.63 11.76
N ARG A 65 18.01 -11.45 12.18
CA ARG A 65 17.95 -12.91 12.03
C ARG A 65 16.82 -13.51 12.85
N GLN A 66 16.68 -13.12 14.12
CA GLN A 66 15.61 -13.60 14.99
C GLN A 66 14.23 -13.22 14.45
N PHE A 67 14.07 -11.99 13.95
CA PHE A 67 12.82 -11.57 13.32
C PHE A 67 12.51 -12.39 12.07
N ARG A 68 13.52 -12.71 11.24
CA ARG A 68 13.33 -13.55 10.06
C ARG A 68 12.89 -14.96 10.44
N GLU A 69 13.53 -15.57 11.42
CA GLU A 69 13.15 -16.91 11.94
C GLU A 69 11.71 -16.90 12.46
N PHE A 70 11.32 -15.87 13.22
CA PHE A 70 9.95 -15.70 13.70
C PHE A 70 8.92 -15.62 12.56
N ILE A 71 9.21 -14.87 11.49
CA ILE A 71 8.33 -14.78 10.31
C ILE A 71 8.21 -16.14 9.61
N GLU A 72 9.32 -16.86 9.44
CA GLU A 72 9.30 -18.20 8.83
C GLU A 72 8.46 -19.21 9.66
N GLU A 73 8.47 -19.10 10.99
CA GLU A 73 7.61 -19.90 11.87
C GLU A 73 6.13 -19.51 11.77
N LEU A 74 5.84 -18.20 11.73
CA LEU A 74 4.48 -17.70 11.53
C LEU A 74 3.91 -18.17 10.19
N GLU A 75 4.69 -18.09 9.11
CA GLU A 75 4.32 -18.58 7.79
C GLU A 75 3.99 -20.07 7.85
N LYS A 76 4.85 -20.90 8.45
CA LYS A 76 4.57 -22.34 8.64
C LYS A 76 3.27 -22.58 9.41
N MET A 77 3.02 -21.84 10.49
CA MET A 77 1.77 -21.95 11.26
C MET A 77 0.55 -21.50 10.45
N THR A 78 0.68 -20.42 9.67
CA THR A 78 -0.42 -19.94 8.81
C THR A 78 -0.68 -20.87 7.63
N TYR A 79 0.33 -21.51 7.05
CA TYR A 79 0.12 -22.56 6.05
C TYR A 79 -0.64 -23.77 6.64
N HIS A 80 -0.42 -24.11 7.92
CA HIS A 80 -1.17 -25.17 8.59
C HIS A 80 -2.62 -24.79 8.96
N ILE A 81 -2.93 -23.51 9.14
CA ILE A 81 -4.27 -23.04 9.58
C ILE A 81 -5.10 -22.46 8.42
N ILE A 82 -4.48 -21.91 7.37
CA ILE A 82 -5.13 -21.06 6.36
C ILE A 82 -5.15 -21.67 4.94
N LEU A 83 -4.48 -22.80 4.70
CA LEU A 83 -4.52 -23.53 3.41
C LEU A 83 -5.77 -24.39 3.18
N PRO A 84 -6.97 -23.96 3.61
CA PRO A 84 -8.14 -24.19 2.76
C PRO A 84 -8.56 -22.95 1.96
N TYR A 85 -8.03 -21.74 2.20
CA TYR A 85 -8.64 -20.51 1.66
C TYR A 85 -7.74 -19.39 1.10
N ALA A 86 -6.40 -19.36 1.23
CA ALA A 86 -5.65 -18.17 0.77
C ALA A 86 -4.24 -18.45 0.18
N GLY A 87 -4.18 -18.91 -1.07
CA GLY A 87 -2.92 -19.17 -1.78
C GLY A 87 -2.23 -17.97 -2.47
N LEU A 88 -2.58 -16.71 -2.22
CA LEU A 88 -2.10 -15.58 -3.06
C LEU A 88 -1.65 -14.30 -2.34
N VAL A 89 -1.81 -14.16 -1.02
CA VAL A 89 -1.71 -12.83 -0.35
C VAL A 89 -0.41 -12.60 0.43
N ALA A 90 0.23 -13.64 0.99
CA ALA A 90 1.34 -13.45 1.93
C ALA A 90 2.64 -12.94 1.27
N GLU A 91 3.06 -13.57 0.16
CA GLU A 91 4.36 -13.30 -0.46
C GLU A 91 4.46 -11.90 -1.11
N LYS A 92 3.34 -11.41 -1.65
CA LYS A 92 3.24 -10.07 -2.25
C LYS A 92 3.20 -8.96 -1.21
N SER A 93 2.68 -9.23 -0.02
CA SER A 93 2.51 -8.22 1.03
C SER A 93 3.82 -7.89 1.73
N LEU A 94 4.65 -8.91 2.02
CA LEU A 94 5.95 -8.72 2.66
C LEU A 94 6.98 -8.06 1.72
N SER A 95 7.00 -8.49 0.46
CA SER A 95 7.82 -7.86 -0.58
C SER A 95 7.37 -6.44 -0.89
N ALA A 96 6.07 -6.13 -0.87
CA ALA A 96 5.57 -4.77 -1.00
C ALA A 96 5.93 -3.89 0.21
N PHE A 97 5.92 -4.43 1.44
CA PHE A 97 6.28 -3.69 2.65
C PHE A 97 7.77 -3.33 2.68
N LEU A 98 8.64 -4.28 2.31
CA LEU A 98 10.09 -4.02 2.19
C LEU A 98 10.43 -3.07 1.03
N ASN A 99 9.65 -3.08 -0.06
CA ASN A 99 9.85 -2.19 -1.21
C ASN A 99 9.21 -0.80 -1.04
N PHE A 100 8.22 -0.64 -0.17
CA PHE A 100 7.58 0.65 0.12
C PHE A 100 8.60 1.65 0.70
N GLU A 101 9.59 1.16 1.44
CA GLU A 101 10.59 2.00 2.11
C GLU A 101 11.66 2.56 1.14
N GLN A 102 11.93 1.93 0.00
CA GLN A 102 12.84 2.48 -1.04
C GLN A 102 12.30 3.78 -1.66
N ARG A 103 11.00 4.07 -1.53
CA ARG A 103 10.36 5.32 -1.97
C ARG A 103 10.10 6.32 -0.84
N SER A 104 10.33 5.96 0.41
CA SER A 104 10.02 6.80 1.58
C SER A 104 11.11 7.82 1.95
N LYS A 105 12.12 8.05 1.10
CA LYS A 105 13.02 9.21 1.19
C LYS A 105 12.33 10.58 0.99
N PHE A 106 10.99 10.63 1.02
CA PHE A 106 10.18 11.83 0.89
C PHE A 106 9.06 11.82 1.94
N PHE A 107 9.45 11.88 3.21
CA PHE A 107 8.76 12.68 4.21
C PHE A 107 9.78 13.61 4.84
#